data_AF-H3GB72-F1
#
_entry.id   AF-H3GB72-F1
#
_cell.length_a   1.000
_cell.length_b   1.000
_cell.length_c   1.000
_cell.angle_alpha   90.00
_cell.angle_beta   90.00
_cell.angle_gamma   90.00
#
_symmetry.space_group_name_H-M   'P 1'
#
loop_
_entity.id
_entity.type
_entity.pdbx_description
1 polymer ?
#
loop_
_entity_poly.entity_id
_entity_poly.type
_entity_poly.pdbx_seq_one_letter_code
_entity_poly.pdbx_strand_id
1 'polypeptide(L)'
;MTEEEAFVAKYPYRELVGALMYLATCTRPDIAQAVGEVAKFCERYNKSHWVAAKRILKYLKTTQDMGIVFNGAIKGEPIGYADANWAGDLDTRRSTTGYVFFLNGSAISWKSKRQPTVATSSTEAEYTSLYSATQEAVRLRLLLKDMGYEDQGATLIYQDNQGCIALAKNPVYHARTKHIAIKFHFLRDKIERAVIRLDYKPTDEMIADGMTNALTRDKHRQFVEGLGMRA
;
A
#
# COMPACT_ATOMS: atom_id res chain seq x y z
N MET A 1 -9.47 39.71 -1.72
CA MET A 1 -9.13 38.35 -2.11
C MET A 1 -7.66 38.33 -2.45
N THR A 2 -6.85 37.56 -1.72
CA THR A 2 -5.42 37.40 -2.01
C THR A 2 -5.24 36.63 -3.33
N GLU A 3 -4.07 36.74 -3.97
CA GLU A 3 -3.76 36.01 -5.20
C GLU A 3 -3.88 34.48 -5.01
N GLU A 4 -3.59 34.01 -3.81
CA GLU A 4 -3.73 32.61 -3.41
C GLU A 4 -5.20 32.19 -3.25
N GLU A 5 -6.04 33.00 -2.62
CA GLU A 5 -7.49 32.77 -2.55
C GLU A 5 -8.14 32.76 -3.95
N ALA A 6 -7.72 33.65 -4.84
CA ALA A 6 -8.19 33.70 -6.22
C ALA A 6 -7.81 32.44 -7.01
N PHE A 7 -6.62 31.89 -6.76
CA PHE A 7 -6.18 30.63 -7.35
C PHE A 7 -7.02 29.45 -6.84
N VAL A 8 -7.24 29.38 -5.53
CA VAL A 8 -8.00 28.29 -4.88
C VAL A 8 -9.46 28.27 -5.33
N ALA A 9 -10.07 29.43 -5.54
CA ALA A 9 -11.44 29.51 -6.08
C ALA A 9 -11.53 29.06 -7.55
N LYS A 10 -10.44 29.12 -8.31
CA LYS A 10 -10.42 28.88 -9.76
C LYS A 10 -10.32 27.40 -10.13
N TYR A 11 -9.66 26.58 -9.33
CA TYR A 11 -9.31 25.21 -9.73
C TYR A 11 -10.06 24.12 -8.93
N PRO A 12 -10.62 23.10 -9.59
CA PRO A 12 -11.37 22.03 -8.93
C PRO A 12 -10.44 20.97 -8.31
N TYR A 13 -9.63 21.34 -7.32
CA TYR A 13 -8.61 20.45 -6.74
C TYR A 13 -9.22 19.17 -6.14
N ARG A 14 -10.27 19.31 -5.32
CA ARG A 14 -10.92 18.19 -4.63
C ARG A 14 -11.56 17.20 -5.59
N GLU A 15 -12.19 17.71 -6.65
CA GLU A 15 -12.81 16.90 -7.69
C GLU A 15 -11.75 16.12 -8.49
N LEU A 16 -10.66 16.79 -8.88
CA LEU A 16 -9.53 16.13 -9.53
C LEU A 16 -8.94 15.03 -8.64
N VAL A 17 -8.65 15.33 -7.38
CA VAL A 17 -8.11 14.34 -6.44
C VAL A 17 -9.10 13.19 -6.23
N GLY A 18 -10.41 13.46 -6.13
CA GLY A 18 -11.43 12.43 -6.02
C GLY A 18 -11.45 11.48 -7.23
N ALA A 19 -11.36 12.02 -8.44
CA ALA A 19 -11.26 11.23 -9.67
C ALA A 19 -9.97 10.40 -9.71
N LEU A 20 -8.84 10.99 -9.30
CA LEU A 20 -7.56 10.27 -9.19
C LEU A 20 -7.61 9.16 -8.12
N MET A 21 -8.28 9.39 -6.99
CA MET A 21 -8.47 8.38 -5.94
C MET A 21 -9.27 7.18 -6.44
N TYR A 22 -10.30 7.42 -7.25
CA TYR A 22 -11.05 6.33 -7.88
C TYR A 22 -10.14 5.45 -8.75
N LEU A 23 -9.35 6.06 -9.65
CA LEU A 23 -8.39 5.32 -10.48
C LEU A 23 -7.36 4.59 -9.62
N ALA A 24 -6.76 5.29 -8.64
CA ALA A 24 -5.77 4.74 -7.72
C ALA A 24 -6.27 3.50 -6.96
N THR A 25 -7.56 3.45 -6.63
CA THR A 25 -8.16 2.36 -5.85
C THR A 25 -8.65 1.22 -6.72
N CYS A 26 -9.11 1.50 -7.95
CA CYS A 26 -9.80 0.52 -8.78
C CYS A 26 -8.95 -0.08 -9.90
N THR A 27 -8.09 0.70 -10.56
CA THR A 27 -7.47 0.30 -11.84
C THR A 27 -6.01 0.68 -12.01
N ARG A 28 -5.52 1.66 -11.24
CA ARG A 28 -4.18 2.24 -11.37
C ARG A 28 -3.42 2.21 -10.04
N PRO A 29 -3.02 1.02 -9.56
CA PRO A 29 -2.21 0.88 -8.34
C PRO A 29 -0.92 1.71 -8.37
N ASP A 30 -0.35 1.86 -9.55
CA ASP A 30 0.87 2.61 -9.81
C ASP A 30 0.82 4.09 -9.39
N ILE A 31 -0.37 4.71 -9.32
CA ILE A 31 -0.49 6.09 -8.85
C ILE A 31 -0.88 6.20 -7.37
N ALA A 32 -1.10 5.08 -6.66
CA ALA A 32 -1.71 5.09 -5.33
C ALA A 32 -0.94 5.94 -4.31
N GLN A 33 0.40 5.81 -4.28
CA GLN A 33 1.25 6.60 -3.39
C GLN A 33 1.18 8.09 -3.72
N ALA A 34 1.34 8.46 -4.99
CA ALA A 34 1.31 9.85 -5.43
C ALA A 34 -0.06 10.52 -5.17
N VAL A 35 -1.15 9.77 -5.38
CA VAL A 35 -2.51 10.24 -5.07
C VAL A 35 -2.71 10.42 -3.57
N GLY A 36 -2.19 9.50 -2.76
CA GLY A 36 -2.19 9.62 -1.30
C GLY A 36 -1.49 10.88 -0.80
N GLU A 37 -0.42 11.31 -1.44
CA GLU A 37 0.30 12.55 -1.11
C GLU A 37 -0.53 13.80 -1.41
N VAL A 38 -1.11 13.91 -2.62
CA VAL A 38 -1.92 15.09 -2.98
C VAL A 38 -3.25 15.13 -2.20
N ALA A 39 -3.79 13.99 -1.79
CA ALA A 39 -5.04 13.93 -1.02
C ALA A 39 -4.94 14.55 0.38
N LYS A 40 -3.73 14.72 0.94
CA LYS A 40 -3.51 15.38 2.24
C LYS A 40 -3.97 16.84 2.26
N PHE A 41 -4.02 17.47 1.09
CA PHE A 41 -4.24 18.91 0.94
C PHE A 41 -5.64 19.26 0.45
N CYS A 42 -6.59 18.32 0.46
CA CYS A 42 -7.96 18.55 -0.01
C CYS A 42 -8.70 19.69 0.71
N GLU A 43 -8.35 19.97 1.97
CA GLU A 43 -8.94 21.08 2.73
C GLU A 43 -8.27 22.42 2.42
N ARG A 44 -6.92 22.42 2.32
CA ARG A 44 -6.12 23.61 2.05
C ARG A 44 -5.02 23.26 1.04
N TYR A 45 -5.23 23.63 -0.21
CA TYR A 45 -4.26 23.43 -1.28
C TYR A 45 -3.73 24.76 -1.82
N ASN A 46 -2.57 24.72 -2.47
CA ASN A 46 -1.96 25.88 -3.12
C ASN A 46 -1.52 25.51 -4.54
N LYS A 47 -0.78 26.42 -5.19
CA LYS A 47 -0.30 26.25 -6.56
C LYS A 47 0.61 25.02 -6.74
N SER A 48 1.46 24.69 -5.78
CA SER A 48 2.37 23.53 -5.90
C SER A 48 1.59 22.22 -5.82
N HIS A 49 0.59 22.12 -4.94
CA HIS A 49 -0.29 20.97 -4.84
C HIS A 49 -1.08 20.74 -6.14
N TRP A 50 -1.63 21.80 -6.74
CA TRP A 50 -2.30 21.70 -8.04
C TRP A 50 -1.37 21.22 -9.16
N VAL A 51 -0.12 21.70 -9.17
CA VAL A 51 0.88 21.25 -10.15
C VAL A 51 1.21 19.77 -9.94
N ALA A 52 1.34 19.30 -8.69
CA ALA A 52 1.56 17.89 -8.38
C ALA A 52 0.39 17.00 -8.85
N ALA A 53 -0.86 17.38 -8.54
CA ALA A 53 -2.05 16.65 -9.01
C ALA A 53 -2.14 16.60 -10.55
N LYS A 54 -1.84 17.71 -11.24
CA LYS A 54 -1.76 17.73 -12.70
C LYS A 54 -0.64 16.85 -13.26
N ARG A 55 0.47 16.67 -12.54
CA ARG A 55 1.55 15.78 -12.97
C ARG A 55 1.09 14.32 -13.01
N ILE A 56 0.29 13.90 -12.03
CA ILE A 56 -0.36 12.58 -12.02
C ILE A 56 -1.29 12.45 -13.24
N LEU A 57 -2.12 13.46 -13.51
CA LEU A 57 -3.00 13.47 -14.68
C LEU A 57 -2.23 13.39 -16.01
N LYS A 58 -1.12 14.12 -16.15
CA LYS A 58 -0.25 14.03 -17.33
C LYS A 58 0.33 12.63 -17.50
N TYR A 59 0.78 12.01 -16.41
CA TYR A 59 1.28 10.64 -16.43
C TYR A 59 0.19 9.66 -16.92
N LEU A 60 -1.01 9.76 -16.37
CA LEU A 60 -2.18 8.97 -16.83
C LEU A 60 -2.48 9.21 -18.31
N LYS A 61 -2.42 10.46 -18.78
CA LYS A 61 -2.64 10.81 -20.19
C LYS A 61 -1.60 10.19 -21.13
N THR A 62 -0.38 9.95 -20.66
CA THR A 62 0.66 9.24 -21.45
C THR A 62 0.64 7.72 -21.28
N THR A 63 -0.18 7.20 -20.36
CA THR A 63 -0.24 5.78 -20.01
C THR A 63 -1.70 5.30 -19.99
N GLN A 64 -2.52 5.79 -20.92
CA GLN A 64 -3.97 5.53 -20.91
C GLN A 64 -4.29 4.05 -21.13
N ASP A 65 -3.46 3.38 -21.91
CA ASP A 65 -3.61 1.95 -22.24
C ASP A 65 -3.02 1.03 -21.16
N MET A 66 -2.28 1.59 -20.19
CA MET A 66 -1.71 0.81 -19.09
C MET A 66 -2.81 0.31 -18.14
N GLY A 67 -2.89 -1.00 -17.95
CA GLY A 67 -3.79 -1.66 -17.01
C GLY A 67 -3.22 -2.96 -16.44
N ILE A 68 -3.85 -3.47 -15.40
CA ILE A 68 -3.54 -4.78 -14.82
C ILE A 68 -4.01 -5.86 -15.80
N VAL A 69 -3.11 -6.78 -16.16
CA VAL A 69 -3.44 -7.89 -17.08
C VAL A 69 -3.67 -9.17 -16.30
N PHE A 70 -4.86 -9.76 -16.44
CA PHE A 70 -5.18 -11.10 -15.93
C PHE A 70 -5.11 -12.11 -17.08
N ASN A 71 -3.95 -12.74 -17.27
CA ASN A 71 -3.75 -13.71 -18.37
C ASN A 71 -3.73 -15.17 -17.91
N GLY A 72 -3.74 -15.44 -16.61
CA GLY A 72 -3.70 -16.79 -16.04
C GLY A 72 -2.43 -17.59 -16.38
N ALA A 73 -1.37 -16.93 -16.85
CA ALA A 73 -0.12 -17.59 -17.24
C ALA A 73 0.60 -18.21 -16.04
N ILE A 74 0.50 -17.56 -14.88
CA ILE A 74 0.97 -18.08 -13.60
C ILE A 74 -0.25 -18.63 -12.88
N LYS A 75 -0.18 -19.87 -12.41
CA LYS A 75 -1.17 -20.44 -11.49
C LYS A 75 -0.57 -20.46 -10.11
N GLY A 76 -1.27 -19.91 -9.13
CA GLY A 76 -0.78 -19.89 -7.76
C GLY A 76 -1.77 -19.32 -6.77
N GLU A 77 -1.44 -19.51 -5.50
CA GLU A 77 -2.16 -18.96 -4.37
C GLU A 77 -1.92 -17.44 -4.24
N PRO A 78 -2.75 -16.73 -3.47
CA PRO A 78 -2.49 -15.34 -3.14
C PRO A 78 -1.13 -15.15 -2.44
N ILE A 79 -0.35 -14.19 -2.93
CA ILE A 79 0.89 -13.74 -2.29
C ILE A 79 0.82 -12.24 -2.01
N GLY A 80 1.27 -11.83 -0.83
CA GLY A 80 1.26 -10.44 -0.39
C GLY A 80 2.66 -9.88 -0.20
N TYR A 81 2.77 -8.56 -0.33
CA TYR A 81 3.94 -7.77 0.04
C TYR A 81 3.46 -6.65 0.96
N ALA A 82 4.13 -6.43 2.09
CA ALA A 82 3.81 -5.37 3.03
C ALA A 82 5.06 -4.56 3.35
N ASP A 83 4.95 -3.23 3.32
CA ASP A 83 6.03 -2.29 3.58
C ASP A 83 5.50 -1.04 4.31
N ALA A 84 6.37 -0.31 5.01
CA ALA A 84 6.05 0.98 5.59
C ALA A 84 7.19 2.01 5.44
N ASN A 85 6.88 3.15 4.82
CA ASN A 85 7.77 4.31 4.85
C ASN A 85 7.67 5.01 6.22
N TRP A 86 8.60 4.71 7.13
CA TRP A 86 8.63 5.26 8.49
C TRP A 86 8.92 6.76 8.51
N ALA A 87 8.03 7.52 9.16
CA ALA A 87 8.14 8.98 9.30
C ALA A 87 8.32 9.75 7.98
N GLY A 88 7.87 9.18 6.87
CA GLY A 88 8.00 9.74 5.52
C GLY A 88 7.15 10.99 5.26
N ASP A 89 6.09 11.20 6.03
CA ASP A 89 5.34 12.47 6.03
C ASP A 89 6.11 13.51 6.84
N LEU A 90 6.73 14.49 6.18
CA LEU A 90 7.59 15.48 6.85
C LEU A 90 6.82 16.45 7.76
N ASP A 91 5.53 16.69 7.47
CA ASP A 91 4.69 17.61 8.25
C ASP A 91 4.23 16.99 9.56
N THR A 92 3.87 15.70 9.54
CA THR A 92 3.25 15.01 10.68
C THR A 92 4.11 13.90 11.28
N ARG A 93 5.22 13.55 10.63
CA ARG A 93 6.08 12.39 10.94
C ARG A 93 5.34 11.06 10.99
N ARG A 94 4.15 10.98 10.37
CA ARG A 94 3.40 9.73 10.23
C ARG A 94 3.98 8.89 9.11
N SER A 95 3.99 7.58 9.33
CA SER A 95 4.45 6.63 8.32
C SER A 95 3.38 6.40 7.25
N THR A 96 3.77 5.87 6.09
CA THR A 96 2.84 5.40 5.06
C THR A 96 2.89 3.88 5.00
N THR A 97 1.74 3.23 5.20
CA THR A 97 1.58 1.79 5.02
C THR A 97 1.28 1.48 3.55
N GLY A 98 2.02 0.51 3.02
CA GLY A 98 1.83 -0.04 1.70
C GLY A 98 1.61 -1.55 1.76
N TYR A 99 0.70 -2.05 0.94
CA TYR A 99 0.70 -3.46 0.59
C TYR A 99 0.20 -3.68 -0.84
N VAL A 100 0.56 -4.83 -1.39
CA VAL A 100 -0.01 -5.36 -2.64
C VAL A 100 -0.13 -6.87 -2.55
N PHE A 101 -1.27 -7.40 -2.99
CA PHE A 101 -1.55 -8.81 -3.12
C PHE A 101 -1.68 -9.19 -4.59
N PHE A 102 -1.06 -10.30 -4.95
CA PHE A 102 -1.12 -10.90 -6.26
C PHE A 102 -1.85 -12.23 -6.20
N LEU A 103 -2.60 -12.54 -7.25
CA LEU A 103 -3.15 -13.87 -7.51
C LEU A 103 -2.85 -14.19 -8.96
N ASN A 104 -2.36 -15.40 -9.23
CA ASN A 104 -2.01 -15.84 -10.59
C ASN A 104 -1.06 -14.86 -11.32
N GLY A 105 -0.16 -14.21 -10.59
CA GLY A 105 0.81 -13.26 -11.12
C GLY A 105 0.32 -11.83 -11.35
N SER A 106 -0.96 -11.55 -11.08
CA SER A 106 -1.55 -10.22 -11.30
C SER A 106 -1.96 -9.58 -9.98
N ALA A 107 -1.76 -8.27 -9.83
CA ALA A 107 -2.20 -7.54 -8.65
C ALA A 107 -3.74 -7.55 -8.54
N ILE A 108 -4.27 -7.95 -7.37
CA ILE A 108 -5.72 -8.04 -7.12
C ILE A 108 -6.20 -7.16 -5.98
N SER A 109 -5.31 -6.77 -5.06
CA SER A 109 -5.64 -5.84 -3.98
C SER A 109 -4.39 -5.08 -3.58
N TRP A 110 -4.53 -3.80 -3.28
CA TRP A 110 -3.41 -2.95 -2.88
C TRP A 110 -3.89 -1.81 -2.00
N LYS A 111 -2.94 -1.18 -1.31
CA LYS A 111 -3.18 0.03 -0.53
C LYS A 111 -1.91 0.84 -0.41
N SER A 112 -2.08 2.16 -0.50
CA SER A 112 -1.15 3.15 0.03
C SER A 112 -1.92 4.04 1.00
N LYS A 113 -1.55 4.06 2.27
CA LYS A 113 -2.28 4.83 3.29
C LYS A 113 -1.37 5.32 4.41
N ARG A 114 -1.43 6.63 4.67
CA ARG A 114 -0.81 7.23 5.86
C ARG A 114 -1.37 6.62 7.14
N GLN A 115 -0.49 6.22 8.05
CA GLN A 115 -0.86 5.67 9.35
C GLN A 115 -1.54 6.76 10.21
N PRO A 116 -2.56 6.42 11.00
CA PRO A 116 -3.26 7.40 11.84
C PRO A 116 -2.42 7.87 13.02
N THR A 117 -1.46 7.06 13.47
CA THR A 117 -0.56 7.32 14.60
C THR A 117 0.87 7.50 14.10
N VAL A 118 1.68 8.23 14.87
CA VAL A 118 3.13 8.35 14.64
C VAL A 118 3.81 7.13 15.23
N ALA A 119 4.54 6.37 14.41
CA ALA A 119 5.33 5.24 14.86
C ALA A 119 6.67 5.71 15.43
N THR A 120 7.07 5.14 16.56
CA THR A 120 8.31 5.51 17.27
C THR A 120 9.54 4.76 16.77
N SER A 121 9.35 3.76 15.90
CA SER A 121 10.42 3.00 15.25
C SER A 121 9.97 2.51 13.87
N SER A 122 10.94 2.18 13.00
CA SER A 122 10.65 1.52 11.71
C SER A 122 9.93 0.19 11.92
N THR A 123 10.37 -0.63 12.87
CA THR A 123 9.72 -1.90 13.22
C THR A 123 8.25 -1.72 13.59
N GLU A 124 7.89 -0.67 14.32
CA GLU A 124 6.48 -0.39 14.66
C GLU A 124 5.65 0.02 13.42
N ALA A 125 6.25 0.81 12.52
CA ALA A 125 5.63 1.20 11.27
C ALA A 125 5.36 -0.03 10.39
N GLU A 126 6.37 -0.89 10.23
CA GLU A 126 6.28 -2.17 9.50
C GLU A 126 5.27 -3.12 10.13
N TYR A 127 5.22 -3.16 11.46
CA TYR A 127 4.24 -4.00 12.14
C TYR A 127 2.80 -3.55 11.86
N THR A 128 2.59 -2.24 11.72
CA THR A 128 1.28 -1.68 11.36
C THR A 128 0.93 -1.90 9.88
N SER A 129 1.91 -1.87 8.97
CA SER A 129 1.66 -2.25 7.57
C SER A 129 1.33 -3.73 7.46
N LEU A 130 2.10 -4.59 8.12
CA LEU A 130 1.87 -6.03 8.18
C LEU A 130 0.51 -6.37 8.77
N TYR A 131 0.10 -5.72 9.87
CA TYR A 131 -1.24 -5.88 10.43
C TYR A 131 -2.33 -5.58 9.38
N SER A 132 -2.17 -4.48 8.64
CA SER A 132 -3.13 -4.08 7.61
C SER A 132 -3.17 -5.08 6.45
N ALA A 133 -2.00 -5.59 6.02
CA ALA A 133 -1.90 -6.62 5.00
C ALA A 133 -2.54 -7.93 5.46
N THR A 134 -2.37 -8.34 6.71
CA THR A 134 -2.99 -9.56 7.26
C THR A 134 -4.51 -9.46 7.31
N GLN A 135 -5.06 -8.29 7.65
CA GLN A 135 -6.52 -8.08 7.55
C GLN A 135 -7.02 -8.27 6.11
N GLU A 136 -6.24 -7.79 5.14
CA GLU A 136 -6.57 -7.96 3.72
C GLU A 136 -6.44 -9.42 3.28
N ALA A 137 -5.38 -10.12 3.68
CA ALA A 137 -5.21 -11.55 3.41
C ALA A 137 -6.40 -12.36 3.94
N VAL A 138 -6.88 -12.08 5.16
CA VAL A 138 -8.07 -12.73 5.72
C VAL A 138 -9.30 -12.48 4.86
N ARG A 139 -9.50 -11.25 4.37
CA ARG A 139 -10.63 -10.91 3.49
C ARG A 139 -10.54 -11.60 2.14
N LEU A 140 -9.38 -11.59 1.51
CA LEU A 140 -9.15 -12.26 0.23
C LEU A 140 -9.40 -13.75 0.33
N ARG A 141 -8.96 -14.40 1.42
CA ARG A 141 -9.24 -15.82 1.66
C ARG A 141 -10.73 -16.12 1.80
N LEU A 142 -11.48 -15.27 2.50
CA LEU A 142 -12.93 -15.41 2.60
C LEU A 142 -13.60 -15.25 1.24
N LEU A 143 -13.22 -14.22 0.48
CA LEU A 143 -13.73 -13.99 -0.87
C LEU A 143 -13.45 -15.17 -1.80
N LEU A 144 -12.23 -15.70 -1.79
CA LEU A 144 -11.85 -16.86 -2.62
C LEU A 144 -12.63 -18.11 -2.23
N LYS A 145 -12.84 -18.33 -0.93
CA LYS A 145 -13.69 -19.41 -0.44
C LYS A 145 -15.12 -19.28 -0.95
N ASP A 146 -15.70 -18.09 -0.89
CA ASP A 146 -17.06 -17.81 -1.39
C ASP A 146 -17.17 -18.02 -2.91
N MET A 147 -16.07 -17.82 -3.65
CA MET A 147 -15.96 -18.11 -5.08
C MET A 147 -15.73 -19.60 -5.41
N GLY A 148 -15.69 -20.48 -4.40
CA GLY A 148 -15.50 -21.93 -4.57
C GLY A 148 -14.04 -22.39 -4.59
N TYR A 149 -13.08 -21.52 -4.26
CA TYR A 149 -11.69 -21.91 -4.08
C TYR A 149 -11.47 -22.40 -2.65
N GLU A 150 -11.49 -23.73 -2.47
CA GLU A 150 -11.18 -24.35 -1.18
C GLU A 150 -9.66 -24.42 -0.92
N ASP A 151 -9.30 -24.54 0.36
CA ASP A 151 -7.97 -24.79 0.93
C ASP A 151 -6.75 -24.23 0.16
N GLN A 152 -6.46 -22.94 0.35
CA GLN A 152 -5.34 -22.22 -0.27
C GLN A 152 -4.07 -22.21 0.61
N GLY A 153 -3.91 -23.18 1.51
CA GLY A 153 -2.80 -23.20 2.47
C GLY A 153 -2.71 -21.91 3.30
N ALA A 154 -1.51 -21.54 3.78
CA ALA A 154 -1.28 -20.26 4.46
C ALA A 154 -0.87 -19.18 3.44
N THR A 155 -1.56 -18.04 3.42
CA THR A 155 -1.24 -16.93 2.51
C THR A 155 0.14 -16.36 2.85
N LEU A 156 1.06 -16.38 1.88
CA LEU A 156 2.40 -15.85 2.05
C LEU A 156 2.39 -14.33 2.01
N ILE A 157 3.01 -13.68 2.99
CA ILE A 157 3.26 -12.23 3.00
C ILE A 157 4.76 -12.00 3.15
N TYR A 158 5.36 -11.33 2.17
CA TYR A 158 6.74 -10.89 2.18
C TYR A 158 6.92 -9.59 2.97
N GLN A 159 8.04 -9.52 3.69
CA GLN A 159 8.44 -8.39 4.52
C GLN A 159 9.98 -8.31 4.55
N ASP A 160 10.56 -7.13 4.45
CA ASP A 160 12.02 -6.91 4.44
C ASP A 160 12.58 -6.55 5.82
N ASN A 161 11.73 -6.23 6.79
CA ASN A 161 12.14 -5.96 8.15
C ASN A 161 12.17 -7.25 9.00
N GLN A 162 13.37 -7.81 9.16
CA GLN A 162 13.58 -9.00 10.00
C GLN A 162 13.14 -8.79 11.46
N GLY A 163 13.28 -7.57 11.99
CA GLY A 163 12.78 -7.22 13.33
C GLY A 163 11.26 -7.36 13.43
N CYS A 164 10.52 -6.93 12.41
CA CYS A 164 9.08 -7.09 12.31
C CYS A 164 8.68 -8.58 12.21
N ILE A 165 9.38 -9.37 11.39
CA ILE A 165 9.13 -10.81 11.25
C ILE A 165 9.37 -11.54 12.57
N ALA A 166 10.51 -11.29 13.22
CA ALA A 166 10.85 -11.89 14.50
C ALA A 166 9.82 -11.52 15.57
N LEU A 167 9.39 -10.25 15.60
CA LEU A 167 8.39 -9.74 16.51
C LEU A 167 7.01 -10.36 16.30
N ALA A 168 6.63 -10.64 15.05
CA ALA A 168 5.38 -11.34 14.74
C ALA A 168 5.40 -12.81 15.17
N LYS A 169 6.56 -13.46 15.12
CA LYS A 169 6.73 -14.89 15.46
C LYS A 169 7.00 -15.14 16.95
N ASN A 170 7.58 -14.18 17.68
CA ASN A 170 8.04 -14.41 19.05
C ASN A 170 6.96 -14.11 20.12
N PRO A 171 6.65 -15.06 21.03
CA PRO A 171 5.64 -14.87 22.07
C PRO A 171 6.01 -13.88 23.19
N VAL A 172 7.30 -13.63 23.41
CA VAL A 172 7.85 -12.99 24.62
C VAL A 172 7.77 -11.45 24.58
N TYR A 173 7.49 -10.85 23.43
CA TYR A 173 7.43 -9.39 23.34
C TYR A 173 6.12 -8.83 23.91
N HIS A 174 6.23 -7.96 24.90
CA HIS A 174 5.12 -7.19 25.47
C HIS A 174 5.19 -5.74 25.01
N ALA A 175 4.18 -5.31 24.23
CA ALA A 175 4.04 -3.92 23.84
C ALA A 175 3.64 -3.05 25.05
N ARG A 176 4.20 -1.85 25.14
CA ARG A 176 3.86 -0.89 26.20
C ARG A 176 2.47 -0.27 26.06
N THR A 177 1.87 -0.32 24.87
CA THR A 177 0.55 0.28 24.59
C THR A 177 -0.47 -0.76 24.10
N LYS A 178 -1.70 -0.65 24.60
CA LYS A 178 -2.79 -1.62 24.35
C LYS A 178 -3.10 -1.81 22.86
N HIS A 179 -3.12 -0.73 22.07
CA HIS A 179 -3.47 -0.81 20.65
C HIS A 179 -2.42 -1.59 19.83
N ILE A 180 -1.14 -1.47 20.16
CA ILE A 180 -0.08 -2.25 19.52
C ILE A 180 -0.11 -3.69 20.03
N ALA A 181 -0.35 -3.90 21.34
CA ALA A 181 -0.55 -5.24 21.92
C ALA A 181 -1.65 -6.04 21.20
N ILE A 182 -2.80 -5.42 20.91
CA ILE A 182 -3.90 -6.08 20.18
C ILE A 182 -3.46 -6.49 18.77
N LYS A 183 -2.73 -5.62 18.05
CA LYS A 183 -2.19 -5.96 16.73
C LYS A 183 -1.20 -7.13 16.82
N PHE A 184 -0.36 -7.17 17.87
CA PHE A 184 0.58 -8.28 18.11
C PHE A 184 -0.14 -9.61 18.24
N HIS A 185 -1.13 -9.67 19.14
CA HIS A 185 -1.91 -10.87 19.36
C HIS A 185 -2.68 -11.31 18.11
N PHE A 186 -3.25 -10.35 17.37
CA PHE A 186 -3.96 -10.66 16.12
C PHE A 186 -3.05 -11.31 15.08
N LEU A 187 -1.88 -10.71 14.80
CA LEU A 187 -0.94 -11.25 13.82
C LEU A 187 -0.45 -12.64 14.22
N ARG A 188 -0.11 -12.82 15.51
CA ARG A 188 0.32 -14.10 16.05
C ARG A 188 -0.75 -15.18 15.90
N ASP A 189 -1.99 -14.90 16.28
CA ASP A 189 -3.13 -15.82 16.10
C ASP A 189 -3.28 -16.25 14.64
N LYS A 190 -3.08 -15.34 13.68
CA LYS A 190 -3.16 -15.68 12.24
C LYS A 190 -1.98 -16.51 11.74
N ILE A 191 -0.79 -16.36 12.33
CA ILE A 191 0.37 -17.20 12.01
C ILE A 191 0.20 -18.60 12.62
N GLU A 192 -0.16 -18.68 13.90
CA GLU A 192 -0.32 -19.96 14.63
C GLU A 192 -1.44 -20.82 14.03
N ARG A 193 -2.53 -20.20 13.54
CA ARG A 193 -3.61 -20.89 12.83
C ARG A 193 -3.31 -21.18 11.35
N ALA A 194 -2.08 -20.94 10.89
CA ALA A 194 -1.68 -21.09 9.49
C ALA A 194 -2.59 -20.34 8.49
N VAL A 195 -3.16 -19.20 8.90
CA VAL A 195 -3.94 -18.33 8.01
C VAL A 195 -3.00 -17.54 7.09
N ILE A 196 -1.88 -17.10 7.66
CA ILE A 196 -0.78 -16.45 6.94
C ILE A 196 0.56 -17.08 7.31
N ARG A 197 1.54 -16.92 6.42
CA ARG A 197 2.95 -17.19 6.72
C ARG A 197 3.81 -16.02 6.28
N LEU A 198 4.87 -15.75 7.03
CA LEU A 198 5.78 -14.64 6.77
C LEU A 198 7.13 -15.16 6.31
N ASP A 199 7.63 -14.54 5.23
CA ASP A 199 8.97 -14.79 4.72
C ASP A 199 9.71 -13.48 4.44
N TYR A 200 11.03 -13.56 4.57
CA TYR A 200 11.89 -12.41 4.32
C TYR A 200 12.04 -12.19 2.81
N LYS A 201 12.01 -10.93 2.39
CA LYS A 201 12.41 -10.55 1.03
C LYS A 201 13.30 -9.31 1.06
N PRO A 202 14.39 -9.26 0.29
CA PRO A 202 15.23 -8.06 0.19
C PRO A 202 14.43 -6.83 -0.29
N THR A 203 14.77 -5.64 0.23
CA THR A 203 14.10 -4.37 -0.09
C THR A 203 14.08 -4.05 -1.59
N ASP A 204 15.14 -4.37 -2.33
CA ASP A 204 15.21 -4.19 -3.77
C ASP A 204 14.21 -5.07 -4.56
N GLU A 205 13.69 -6.13 -3.93
CA GLU A 205 12.64 -7.00 -4.48
C GLU A 205 11.24 -6.76 -3.88
N MET A 206 11.11 -5.76 -2.98
CA MET A 206 9.86 -5.40 -2.33
C MET A 206 9.01 -4.49 -3.23
N ILE A 207 8.06 -5.09 -3.95
CA ILE A 207 7.12 -4.34 -4.80
C ILE A 207 6.29 -3.35 -3.98
N ALA A 208 6.05 -3.64 -2.70
CA ALA A 208 5.32 -2.75 -1.80
C ALA A 208 6.00 -1.40 -1.55
N ASP A 209 7.31 -1.25 -1.83
CA ASP A 209 8.02 0.04 -1.73
C ASP A 209 7.39 1.11 -2.62
N GLY A 210 6.87 0.73 -3.79
CA GLY A 210 6.17 1.66 -4.68
C GLY A 210 4.82 2.13 -4.13
N MET A 211 4.28 1.46 -3.12
CA MET A 211 3.07 1.87 -2.40
C MET A 211 3.38 2.87 -1.28
N THR A 212 4.63 3.01 -0.84
CA THR A 212 4.99 3.81 0.35
C THR A 212 5.92 4.97 0.03
N ASN A 213 6.71 4.85 -1.03
CA ASN A 213 7.78 5.79 -1.38
C ASN A 213 7.54 6.49 -2.71
N ALA A 214 8.05 7.71 -2.83
CA ALA A 214 8.19 8.38 -4.12
C ALA A 214 9.39 7.78 -4.86
N LEU A 215 9.14 7.17 -6.03
CA LEU A 215 10.16 6.47 -6.80
C LEU A 215 10.82 7.36 -7.86
N THR A 216 12.08 7.06 -8.17
CA THR A 216 12.73 7.58 -9.38
C THR A 216 12.06 6.98 -10.62
N ARG A 217 12.29 7.57 -11.80
CA ARG A 217 11.66 7.13 -13.05
C ARG A 217 11.87 5.63 -13.33
N ASP A 218 13.09 5.15 -13.16
CA ASP A 218 13.45 3.77 -13.50
C ASP A 218 12.87 2.78 -12.48
N LYS A 219 12.94 3.12 -11.17
CA LYS A 219 12.28 2.33 -10.12
C LYS A 219 10.76 2.31 -10.30
N HIS A 220 10.16 3.43 -10.70
CA HIS A 220 8.72 3.49 -10.98
C HIS A 220 8.33 2.58 -12.14
N ARG A 221 9.15 2.51 -13.20
CA ARG A 221 8.92 1.59 -14.31
C ARG A 221 8.99 0.13 -13.84
N GLN A 222 10.01 -0.23 -13.07
CA GLN A 222 10.15 -1.57 -12.49
C GLN A 222 8.97 -1.92 -11.58
N PHE A 223 8.50 -0.97 -10.77
CA PHE A 223 7.32 -1.13 -9.93
C PHE A 223 6.06 -1.40 -10.76
N VAL A 224 5.82 -0.62 -11.81
CA VAL A 224 4.69 -0.80 -12.74
C VAL A 224 4.72 -2.18 -13.41
N GLU A 225 5.90 -2.62 -13.87
CA GLU A 225 6.09 -3.96 -14.44
C GLU A 225 5.86 -5.06 -13.40
N GLY A 226 6.37 -4.87 -12.17
CA GLY A 226 6.20 -5.77 -11.04
C GLY A 226 4.74 -5.90 -10.58
N LEU A 227 3.92 -4.86 -10.76
CA LEU A 227 2.47 -4.91 -10.55
C LEU A 227 1.73 -5.75 -11.60
N GLY A 228 2.41 -6.21 -12.65
CA GLY A 228 1.79 -6.93 -13.76
C GLY A 228 1.00 -6.00 -14.69
N MET A 229 1.33 -4.71 -14.70
CA MET A 229 0.66 -3.74 -15.58
C MET A 229 1.31 -3.69 -16.96
N ARG A 230 0.48 -3.66 -18.01
CA ARG A 230 0.92 -3.59 -19.42
C ARG A 230 0.02 -2.62 -20.20
N ALA A 231 0.56 -2.07 -21.28
CA ALA A 231 -0.18 -1.30 -22.28
C ALA A 231 -0.86 -2.23 -23.30
#